data_AF-A0AA37WEL7-F1
#
_entry.id   AF-A0AA37WEL7-F1
#
_cell.length_a   1.000
_cell.length_b   1.000
_cell.length_c   1.000
_cell.angle_alpha   90.00
_cell.angle_beta   90.00
_cell.angle_gamma   90.00
#
_symmetry.space_group_name_H-M   'P 1'
#
loop_
_entity.id
_entity.type
_entity.pdbx_description
1 polymer ?
#
loop_
_entity_poly.entity_id
_entity_poly.type
_entity_poly.pdbx_seq_one_letter_code
_entity_poly.pdbx_strand_id
1 'polypeptide(L)'
;MREIIILLTIFIIASCKTEEVIQSVELEIHPAFHNYSKYKIEAKHDTSKMTFNLFELPNSIEISLSGKETKIKEEVIINPQIKELFNKIASFKDDGKRHYGYTDGASSTIIKNYLNRSDTFSIHVPIREENSIHYNYLDKLFDILLQTDKYQNQIYFETLKSYFDYGLPITQIKVQPKTYRIWGPLTTNEEQDLQQFTKSIKDNESIILDFRNYKGMGSSLYHEFIQLNKRNPNIYYVYDKEINEDFEYIANGKIYTSIEEVLEKFKEATDNR
;
A
#
# COMPACT_ATOMS: atom_id res chain seq x y z
N MET A 1 -40.61 21.97 45.63
CA MET A 1 -39.32 21.25 45.80
C MET A 1 -39.33 19.87 45.14
N ARG A 2 -40.33 19.01 45.38
CA ARG A 2 -40.40 17.65 44.81
C ARG A 2 -40.46 17.62 43.27
N GLU A 3 -41.17 18.58 42.66
CA GLU A 3 -41.31 18.69 41.19
C GLU A 3 -40.02 19.18 40.50
N ILE A 4 -39.24 20.03 41.17
CA ILE A 4 -37.95 20.54 40.66
C ILE A 4 -36.91 19.42 40.64
N ILE A 5 -36.92 18.54 41.65
CA ILE A 5 -36.02 17.39 41.71
C ILE A 5 -36.29 16.44 40.55
N ILE A 6 -37.55 16.14 40.24
CA ILE A 6 -37.94 15.23 39.13
C ILE A 6 -37.49 15.80 37.77
N LEU A 7 -37.66 17.10 37.55
CA LEU A 7 -37.21 17.79 36.33
C LEU A 7 -35.68 17.74 36.16
N LEU A 8 -34.93 17.93 37.25
CA LEU A 8 -33.47 17.80 37.25
C LEU A 8 -33.00 16.37 36.98
N THR A 9 -33.67 15.35 37.53
CA THR A 9 -33.32 13.95 37.24
C THR A 9 -33.60 13.57 35.79
N ILE A 10 -34.71 14.05 35.20
CA ILE A 10 -35.01 13.82 33.77
C ILE A 10 -33.98 14.50 32.87
N PHE A 11 -33.51 15.70 33.23
CA PHE A 11 -32.45 16.40 32.48
C PHE A 11 -31.10 15.70 32.58
N ILE A 12 -30.76 15.13 33.74
CA ILE A 12 -29.52 14.36 33.94
C ILE A 12 -29.56 13.05 33.15
N ILE A 13 -30.72 12.36 33.12
CA ILE A 13 -30.89 11.12 32.34
C ILE A 13 -30.89 11.40 30.83
N ALA A 14 -31.48 12.52 30.39
CA ALA A 14 -31.49 12.93 28.98
C ALA A 14 -30.14 13.48 28.50
N SER A 15 -29.29 13.99 29.41
CA SER A 15 -27.95 14.49 29.09
C SER A 15 -26.86 13.43 29.12
N CYS A 16 -27.18 12.18 29.49
CA CYS A 16 -26.32 11.03 29.21
C CYS A 16 -26.35 10.74 27.70
N LYS A 17 -25.62 11.54 26.91
CA LYS A 17 -25.12 11.06 25.62
C LYS A 17 -24.25 9.85 25.94
N THR A 18 -24.80 8.65 25.78
CA THR A 18 -23.99 7.44 25.73
C THR A 18 -22.94 7.66 24.66
N GLU A 19 -21.69 7.73 25.09
CA GLU A 19 -20.55 7.84 24.19
C GLU A 19 -20.64 6.65 23.22
N GLU A 20 -20.86 6.93 21.94
CA GLU A 20 -21.09 5.87 20.97
C GLU A 20 -19.78 5.12 20.74
N VAL A 21 -19.72 3.90 21.27
CA VAL A 21 -18.52 3.06 21.17
C VAL A 21 -18.47 2.40 19.80
N ILE A 22 -17.43 2.75 19.03
CA ILE A 22 -17.10 2.10 17.75
C ILE A 22 -16.84 0.60 17.99
N GLN A 23 -17.53 -0.24 17.22
CA GLN A 23 -17.46 -1.70 17.26
C GLN A 23 -16.41 -2.24 16.28
N SER A 24 -16.33 -1.66 15.10
CA SER A 24 -15.32 -1.97 14.10
C SER A 24 -15.09 -0.79 13.16
N VAL A 25 -13.94 -0.81 12.50
CA VAL A 25 -13.68 0.02 11.32
C VAL A 25 -13.41 -0.90 10.14
N GLU A 26 -13.90 -0.51 8.98
CA GLU A 26 -13.65 -1.17 7.71
C GLU A 26 -13.08 -0.15 6.73
N LEU A 27 -12.11 -0.61 5.95
CA LEU A 27 -11.52 0.15 4.87
C LEU A 27 -11.63 -0.66 3.60
N GLU A 28 -12.24 -0.10 2.58
CA GLU A 28 -12.32 -0.69 1.25
C GLU A 28 -11.44 0.12 0.29
N ILE A 29 -10.73 -0.58 -0.58
CA ILE A 29 -9.95 0.01 -1.66
C ILE A 29 -10.39 -0.62 -2.97
N HIS A 30 -10.88 0.23 -3.87
CA HIS A 30 -11.46 -0.11 -5.16
C HIS A 30 -10.59 0.47 -6.29
N PRO A 31 -9.55 -0.27 -6.73
CA PRO A 31 -8.75 0.11 -7.88
C PRO A 31 -9.54 -0.05 -9.19
N ALA A 32 -9.39 0.87 -10.14
CA ALA A 32 -10.22 0.91 -11.36
C ALA A 32 -10.20 -0.37 -12.22
N PHE A 33 -9.10 -1.14 -12.21
CA PHE A 33 -8.91 -2.29 -13.12
C PHE A 33 -8.45 -3.57 -12.42
N HIS A 34 -8.62 -3.65 -11.09
CA HIS A 34 -8.20 -4.80 -10.31
C HIS A 34 -9.24 -5.21 -9.26
N ASN A 35 -9.07 -6.40 -8.72
CA ASN A 35 -9.81 -6.91 -7.58
C ASN A 35 -9.76 -5.93 -6.40
N TYR A 36 -10.93 -5.56 -5.88
CA TYR A 36 -11.01 -4.66 -4.73
C TYR A 36 -10.78 -5.42 -3.43
N SER A 37 -10.34 -4.68 -2.42
CA SER A 37 -9.99 -5.24 -1.11
C SER A 37 -10.76 -4.57 0.00
N LYS A 38 -11.03 -5.35 1.06
CA LYS A 38 -11.64 -4.89 2.31
C LYS A 38 -10.81 -5.31 3.49
N TYR A 39 -10.55 -4.37 4.37
CA TYR A 39 -9.76 -4.53 5.59
C TYR A 39 -10.65 -4.21 6.79
N LYS A 40 -10.86 -5.16 7.70
CA LYS A 40 -11.71 -5.00 8.88
C LYS A 40 -10.89 -5.15 10.16
N ILE A 41 -11.07 -4.20 11.08
CA ILE A 41 -10.49 -4.25 12.43
C ILE A 41 -11.64 -4.16 13.44
N GLU A 42 -11.77 -5.16 14.31
CA GLU A 42 -12.83 -5.23 15.31
C GLU A 42 -12.33 -4.70 16.67
N ALA A 43 -12.97 -3.64 17.17
CA ALA A 43 -12.54 -2.91 18.37
C ALA A 43 -12.70 -3.71 19.66
N LYS A 44 -13.70 -4.59 19.72
CA LYS A 44 -13.99 -5.46 20.88
C LYS A 44 -13.04 -6.66 20.98
N HIS A 45 -12.28 -6.93 19.92
CA HIS A 45 -11.32 -8.01 19.85
C HIS A 45 -9.89 -7.47 19.99
N ASP A 46 -8.93 -8.31 19.68
CA ASP A 46 -7.53 -7.96 19.63
C ASP A 46 -7.26 -6.97 18.49
N THR A 47 -7.13 -5.69 18.83
CA THR A 47 -6.76 -4.60 17.91
C THR A 47 -5.36 -4.72 17.28
N SER A 48 -4.62 -5.82 17.53
CA SER A 48 -3.43 -6.19 16.76
C SER A 48 -3.74 -7.05 15.53
N LYS A 49 -5.02 -7.35 15.26
CA LYS A 49 -5.48 -8.19 14.16
C LYS A 49 -6.38 -7.42 13.20
N MET A 50 -6.21 -7.71 11.91
CA MET A 50 -7.00 -7.16 10.82
C MET A 50 -7.39 -8.28 9.87
N THR A 51 -8.68 -8.41 9.56
CA THR A 51 -9.16 -9.34 8.54
C THR A 51 -9.07 -8.68 7.19
N PHE A 52 -8.26 -9.24 6.29
CA PHE A 52 -8.16 -8.87 4.89
C PHE A 52 -9.05 -9.78 4.06
N ASN A 53 -9.92 -9.20 3.25
CA ASN A 53 -10.72 -9.89 2.24
C ASN A 53 -10.38 -9.32 0.86
N LEU A 54 -10.17 -10.20 -0.10
CA LEU A 54 -10.03 -9.84 -1.51
C LEU A 54 -11.27 -10.30 -2.27
N PHE A 55 -11.80 -9.43 -3.11
CA PHE A 55 -13.00 -9.67 -3.88
C PHE A 55 -12.71 -9.53 -5.37
N GLU A 56 -13.33 -10.39 -6.16
CA GLU A 56 -13.20 -10.35 -7.61
C GLU A 56 -13.86 -9.09 -8.17
N LEU A 57 -13.17 -8.42 -9.10
CA LEU A 57 -13.80 -7.38 -9.90
C LEU A 57 -14.94 -8.03 -10.73
N PRO A 58 -16.16 -7.47 -10.73
CA PRO A 58 -17.26 -8.05 -11.50
C PRO A 58 -16.88 -8.18 -12.98
N ASN A 59 -16.84 -9.42 -13.48
CA ASN A 59 -16.50 -9.71 -14.88
C ASN A 59 -17.69 -9.54 -15.84
N SER A 60 -18.87 -9.19 -15.33
CA SER A 60 -20.07 -8.90 -16.12
C SER A 60 -20.93 -7.81 -15.50
N ILE A 61 -21.72 -7.15 -16.35
CA ILE A 61 -22.71 -6.14 -15.94
C ILE A 61 -23.78 -6.80 -15.05
N GLU A 62 -24.18 -8.03 -15.31
CA GLU A 62 -25.19 -8.75 -14.53
C GLU A 62 -24.73 -9.01 -13.10
N ILE A 63 -23.48 -9.45 -12.91
CA ILE A 63 -22.90 -9.61 -11.56
C ILE A 63 -22.78 -8.26 -10.87
N SER A 64 -22.36 -7.22 -11.60
CA SER A 64 -22.30 -5.84 -11.07
C SER A 64 -23.67 -5.36 -10.57
N LEU A 65 -24.74 -5.61 -11.33
CA LEU A 65 -26.11 -5.21 -11.00
C LEU A 65 -26.73 -6.07 -9.89
N SER A 66 -26.29 -7.32 -9.72
CA SER A 66 -26.76 -8.19 -8.66
C SER A 66 -26.31 -7.75 -7.25
N GLY A 67 -25.28 -6.90 -7.17
CA GLY A 67 -24.62 -6.51 -5.92
C GLY A 67 -23.95 -7.69 -5.21
N LYS A 68 -23.80 -8.84 -5.86
CA LYS A 68 -23.20 -10.03 -5.28
C LYS A 68 -21.69 -9.97 -5.41
N GLU A 69 -21.03 -9.90 -4.27
CA GLU A 69 -19.58 -9.86 -4.16
C GLU A 69 -19.01 -11.29 -4.13
N THR A 70 -18.01 -11.58 -4.98
CA THR A 70 -17.30 -12.86 -4.95
C THR A 70 -16.02 -12.72 -4.13
N LYS A 71 -16.02 -13.21 -2.89
CA LYS A 71 -14.81 -13.25 -2.07
C LYS A 71 -13.87 -14.35 -2.57
N ILE A 72 -12.67 -13.98 -2.98
CA ILE A 72 -11.64 -14.90 -3.50
C ILE A 72 -10.55 -15.23 -2.49
N LYS A 73 -10.37 -14.39 -1.47
CA LYS A 73 -9.40 -14.65 -0.41
C LYS A 73 -9.84 -14.01 0.91
N GLU A 74 -9.55 -14.70 2.02
CA GLU A 74 -9.62 -14.18 3.38
C GLU A 74 -8.31 -14.50 4.10
N GLU A 75 -7.76 -13.53 4.84
CA GLU A 75 -6.54 -13.71 5.64
C GLU A 75 -6.61 -12.84 6.90
N VAL A 76 -6.08 -13.36 8.01
CA VAL A 76 -5.89 -12.58 9.24
C VAL A 76 -4.45 -12.08 9.28
N ILE A 77 -4.29 -10.76 9.25
CA ILE A 77 -3.01 -10.08 9.39
C ILE A 77 -2.82 -9.73 10.86
N ILE A 78 -1.67 -10.12 11.42
CA ILE A 78 -1.27 -9.80 12.79
C ILE A 78 -0.12 -8.82 12.72
N ASN A 79 -0.30 -7.62 13.26
CA ASN A 79 0.72 -6.60 13.29
C ASN A 79 0.47 -5.62 14.46
N PRO A 80 1.48 -5.33 15.31
CA PRO A 80 1.30 -4.45 16.46
C PRO A 80 0.88 -3.02 16.09
N GLN A 81 1.11 -2.60 14.84
CA GLN A 81 0.76 -1.27 14.33
C GLN A 81 -0.73 -1.15 13.95
N ILE A 82 -1.50 -2.25 13.90
CA ILE A 82 -2.93 -2.23 13.52
C ILE A 82 -3.77 -1.41 14.49
N LYS A 83 -3.42 -1.38 15.78
CA LYS A 83 -4.11 -0.53 16.76
C LYS A 83 -3.98 0.96 16.41
N GLU A 84 -2.83 1.37 15.89
CA GLU A 84 -2.62 2.75 15.45
C GLU A 84 -3.45 3.06 14.20
N LEU A 85 -3.52 2.13 13.23
CA LEU A 85 -4.40 2.25 12.07
C LEU A 85 -5.86 2.39 12.50
N PHE A 86 -6.33 1.54 13.42
CA PHE A 86 -7.67 1.62 13.99
C PHE A 86 -7.95 3.02 14.55
N ASN A 87 -7.06 3.55 15.38
CA ASN A 87 -7.23 4.87 16.00
C ASN A 87 -7.28 5.99 14.95
N LYS A 88 -6.42 5.93 13.91
CA LYS A 88 -6.43 6.90 12.79
C LYS A 88 -7.79 6.89 12.09
N ILE A 89 -8.29 5.71 11.70
CA ILE A 89 -9.59 5.58 11.03
C ILE A 89 -10.74 5.99 11.96
N ALA A 90 -10.74 5.55 13.22
CA ALA A 90 -11.76 5.90 14.21
C ALA A 90 -11.87 7.42 14.41
N SER A 91 -10.73 8.12 14.44
CA SER A 91 -10.67 9.58 14.59
C SER A 91 -10.91 10.37 13.30
N PHE A 92 -10.95 9.69 12.14
CA PHE A 92 -11.10 10.32 10.83
C PHE A 92 -12.37 11.20 10.78
N LYS A 93 -12.25 12.42 10.28
CA LYS A 93 -13.40 13.32 10.07
C LYS A 93 -13.49 13.63 8.59
N ASP A 94 -14.66 13.37 8.02
CA ASP A 94 -14.97 13.77 6.64
C ASP A 94 -14.86 15.30 6.54
N ASP A 95 -14.08 15.76 5.57
CA ASP A 95 -13.95 17.18 5.26
C ASP A 95 -15.03 17.63 4.25
N GLY A 96 -15.89 16.71 3.81
CA GLY A 96 -16.97 16.96 2.87
C GLY A 96 -16.50 17.15 1.43
N LYS A 97 -15.20 17.04 1.15
CA LYS A 97 -14.65 17.18 -0.20
C LYS A 97 -14.78 15.84 -0.92
N ARG A 98 -15.82 15.74 -1.74
CA ARG A 98 -16.02 14.57 -2.57
C ARG A 98 -15.50 14.85 -3.97
N HIS A 99 -14.40 14.20 -4.30
CA HIS A 99 -14.03 14.01 -5.70
C HIS A 99 -14.75 12.75 -6.20
N TYR A 100 -15.58 12.91 -7.22
CA TYR A 100 -16.25 11.80 -7.89
C TYR A 100 -15.54 11.59 -9.22
N GLY A 101 -14.71 10.56 -9.30
CA GLY A 101 -14.05 10.08 -10.51
C GLY A 101 -13.87 8.58 -10.40
N TYR A 102 -14.25 7.82 -11.42
CA TYR A 102 -14.13 6.35 -11.42
C TYR A 102 -13.07 5.85 -12.41
N THR A 103 -12.41 6.75 -13.13
CA THR A 103 -11.69 6.41 -14.38
C THR A 103 -10.17 6.59 -14.32
N ASP A 104 -9.62 7.16 -13.24
CA ASP A 104 -8.24 7.65 -13.17
C ASP A 104 -7.44 7.14 -11.96
N GLY A 105 -7.94 6.17 -11.18
CA GLY A 105 -7.17 5.70 -10.02
C GLY A 105 -7.87 4.66 -9.14
N ALA A 106 -7.66 4.79 -7.83
CA ALA A 106 -8.36 4.01 -6.81
C ALA A 106 -9.29 4.90 -5.98
N SER A 107 -10.45 4.36 -5.63
CA SER A 107 -11.30 4.94 -4.59
C SER A 107 -11.13 4.18 -3.28
N SER A 108 -11.37 4.88 -2.17
CA SER A 108 -11.30 4.32 -0.84
C SER A 108 -12.56 4.65 -0.06
N THR A 109 -13.12 3.66 0.62
CA THR A 109 -14.30 3.82 1.47
C THR A 109 -13.96 3.43 2.91
N ILE A 110 -14.23 4.32 3.86
CA ILE A 110 -14.17 4.05 5.29
C ILE A 110 -15.57 3.79 5.80
N ILE A 111 -15.75 2.72 6.56
CA ILE A 111 -17.00 2.41 7.27
C ILE A 111 -16.68 2.30 8.76
N LYS A 112 -17.33 3.11 9.59
CA LYS A 112 -17.27 3.02 11.05
C LYS A 112 -18.56 2.41 11.55
N ASN A 113 -18.47 1.24 12.15
CA ASN A 113 -19.63 0.55 12.68
C ASN A 113 -19.76 0.80 14.17
N TYR A 114 -20.91 1.28 14.60
CA TYR A 114 -21.32 1.42 15.99
C TYR A 114 -22.37 0.34 16.29
N LEU A 115 -22.84 0.28 17.54
CA LEU A 115 -23.82 -0.74 17.94
C LEU A 115 -25.13 -0.67 17.12
N ASN A 116 -25.59 0.53 16.78
CA ASN A 116 -26.92 0.75 16.18
C ASN A 116 -26.88 1.55 14.86
N ARG A 117 -25.69 1.92 14.37
CA ARG A 117 -25.53 2.72 13.14
C ARG A 117 -24.17 2.48 12.49
N SER A 118 -24.04 2.84 11.22
CA SER A 118 -22.76 2.93 10.54
C SER A 118 -22.58 4.33 9.93
N ASP A 119 -21.36 4.83 9.98
CA ASP A 119 -20.95 6.03 9.24
C ASP A 119 -20.08 5.59 8.07
N THR A 120 -20.44 5.96 6.85
CA THR A 120 -19.71 5.62 5.61
C THR A 120 -19.18 6.86 4.93
N PHE A 121 -17.90 6.82 4.54
CA PHE A 121 -17.19 7.90 3.88
C PHE A 121 -16.48 7.34 2.65
N SER A 122 -16.84 7.80 1.45
CA SER A 122 -16.21 7.36 0.20
C SER A 122 -15.47 8.51 -0.44
N ILE A 123 -14.21 8.26 -0.83
CA ILE A 123 -13.33 9.27 -1.40
C ILE A 123 -12.62 8.71 -2.62
N HIS A 124 -12.47 9.56 -3.63
CA HIS A 124 -11.56 9.35 -4.74
C HIS A 124 -10.24 10.05 -4.43
N VAL A 125 -9.12 9.32 -4.40
CA VAL A 125 -7.84 9.81 -3.87
C VAL A 125 -6.72 9.77 -4.91
N PRO A 126 -6.84 10.47 -6.05
CA PRO A 126 -5.83 10.40 -7.10
C PRO A 126 -4.54 11.16 -6.73
N ILE A 127 -4.61 12.23 -5.93
CA ILE A 127 -3.47 13.16 -5.70
C ILE A 127 -3.23 13.37 -4.20
N ARG A 128 -1.99 13.17 -3.73
CA ARG A 128 -1.63 13.20 -2.30
C ARG A 128 -1.72 14.58 -1.69
N GLU A 129 -1.22 15.59 -2.39
CA GLU A 129 -1.19 16.97 -1.91
C GLU A 129 -2.60 17.49 -1.58
N GLU A 130 -3.58 17.13 -2.41
CA GLU A 130 -4.98 17.53 -2.26
C GLU A 130 -5.73 16.73 -1.17
N ASN A 131 -5.22 15.54 -0.81
CA ASN A 131 -5.93 14.54 0.00
C ASN A 131 -5.13 14.09 1.24
N SER A 132 -4.29 14.96 1.82
CA SER A 132 -3.36 14.63 2.91
C SER A 132 -3.98 13.90 4.12
N ILE A 133 -5.24 14.21 4.47
CA ILE A 133 -5.97 13.54 5.57
C ILE A 133 -6.19 12.05 5.24
N HIS A 134 -6.45 11.72 3.97
CA HIS A 134 -6.64 10.34 3.52
C HIS A 134 -5.34 9.56 3.48
N TYR A 135 -4.26 10.20 3.03
CA TYR A 135 -2.94 9.58 3.02
C TYR A 135 -2.44 9.23 4.43
N ASN A 136 -2.93 9.90 5.48
CA ASN A 136 -2.56 9.58 6.87
C ASN A 136 -2.88 8.13 7.27
N TYR A 137 -4.07 7.62 6.91
CA TYR A 137 -4.42 6.23 7.21
C TYR A 137 -3.88 5.27 6.14
N LEU A 138 -3.80 5.69 4.87
CA LEU A 138 -3.26 4.87 3.79
C LEU A 138 -1.77 4.58 4.00
N ASP A 139 -0.96 5.57 4.39
CA ASP A 139 0.45 5.39 4.72
C ASP A 139 0.59 4.26 5.75
N LYS A 140 -0.22 4.34 6.82
CA LYS A 140 -0.19 3.34 7.89
C LYS A 140 -0.67 1.97 7.44
N LEU A 141 -1.69 1.92 6.59
CA LEU A 141 -2.17 0.68 6.00
C LEU A 141 -1.04 0.02 5.19
N PHE A 142 -0.42 0.75 4.26
CA PHE A 142 0.62 0.17 3.41
C PHE A 142 1.87 -0.21 4.20
N ASP A 143 2.24 0.53 5.25
CA ASP A 143 3.30 0.12 6.18
C ASP A 143 3.04 -1.27 6.78
N ILE A 144 1.79 -1.53 7.20
CA ILE A 144 1.38 -2.83 7.75
C ILE A 144 1.37 -3.91 6.65
N LEU A 145 0.76 -3.60 5.50
CA LEU A 145 0.56 -4.56 4.42
C LEU A 145 1.88 -5.00 3.79
N LEU A 146 2.84 -4.10 3.62
CA LEU A 146 4.13 -4.39 3.01
C LEU A 146 5.09 -5.16 3.93
N GLN A 147 4.78 -5.30 5.22
CA GLN A 147 5.53 -6.15 6.16
C GLN A 147 5.13 -7.64 6.09
N THR A 148 4.21 -8.03 5.21
CA THR A 148 3.83 -9.45 5.02
C THR A 148 5.00 -10.28 4.49
N ASP A 149 5.23 -11.48 5.04
CA ASP A 149 6.29 -12.38 4.55
C ASP A 149 5.94 -13.05 3.21
N LYS A 150 4.64 -13.11 2.87
CA LYS A 150 4.17 -13.72 1.63
C LYS A 150 4.43 -12.80 0.43
N TYR A 151 5.39 -13.18 -0.41
CA TYR A 151 5.76 -12.43 -1.62
C TYR A 151 4.57 -12.09 -2.53
N GLN A 152 3.66 -13.04 -2.77
CA GLN A 152 2.46 -12.79 -3.59
C GLN A 152 1.52 -11.73 -2.99
N ASN A 153 1.45 -11.64 -1.66
CA ASN A 153 0.72 -10.56 -1.00
C ASN A 153 1.43 -9.22 -1.19
N GLN A 154 2.77 -9.19 -1.06
CA GLN A 154 3.55 -7.97 -1.31
C GLN A 154 3.32 -7.45 -2.72
N ILE A 155 3.37 -8.30 -3.75
CA ILE A 155 3.07 -7.92 -5.14
C ILE A 155 1.69 -7.28 -5.27
N TYR A 156 0.68 -7.89 -4.66
CA TYR A 156 -0.69 -7.36 -4.69
C TYR A 156 -0.77 -5.99 -4.01
N PHE A 157 -0.20 -5.85 -2.81
CA PHE A 157 -0.25 -4.59 -2.06
C PHE A 157 0.58 -3.48 -2.71
N GLU A 158 1.71 -3.80 -3.33
CA GLU A 158 2.50 -2.86 -4.13
C GLU A 158 1.72 -2.43 -5.39
N THR A 159 1.04 -3.36 -6.06
CA THR A 159 0.14 -3.03 -7.17
C THR A 159 -1.01 -2.15 -6.70
N LEU A 160 -1.59 -2.42 -5.53
CA LEU A 160 -2.64 -1.57 -4.98
C LEU A 160 -2.10 -0.17 -4.66
N LYS A 161 -0.90 -0.09 -4.08
CA LYS A 161 -0.21 1.17 -3.78
C LYS A 161 0.06 2.02 -5.02
N SER A 162 0.29 1.40 -6.19
CA SER A 162 0.52 2.12 -7.44
C SER A 162 -0.70 2.85 -8.01
N TYR A 163 -1.89 2.66 -7.44
CA TYR A 163 -3.07 3.46 -7.79
C TYR A 163 -3.16 4.79 -7.03
N PHE A 164 -2.22 5.02 -6.11
CA PHE A 164 -2.15 6.22 -5.29
C PHE A 164 -0.84 6.96 -5.57
N ASP A 165 -0.88 8.27 -5.34
CA ASP A 165 0.23 9.20 -5.51
C ASP A 165 1.26 9.05 -4.37
N TYR A 166 2.13 8.05 -4.51
CA TYR A 166 3.28 7.82 -3.63
C TYR A 166 4.62 8.22 -4.26
N GLY A 167 4.60 8.88 -5.42
CA GLY A 167 5.78 9.22 -6.20
C GLY A 167 6.53 7.99 -6.71
N LEU A 168 7.87 8.08 -6.73
CA LEU A 168 8.76 7.05 -7.24
C LEU A 168 8.47 5.66 -6.66
N PRO A 169 8.13 4.66 -7.49
CA PRO A 169 7.70 3.35 -7.00
C PRO A 169 8.90 2.44 -6.69
N ILE A 170 9.74 2.90 -5.76
CA ILE A 170 10.92 2.23 -5.26
C ILE A 170 10.86 2.20 -3.73
N THR A 171 10.95 1.01 -3.14
CA THR A 171 10.95 0.84 -1.68
C THR A 171 12.18 0.05 -1.24
N GLN A 172 12.85 0.47 -0.17
CA GLN A 172 13.89 -0.35 0.45
C GLN A 172 13.25 -1.51 1.22
N ILE A 173 13.48 -2.75 0.80
CA ILE A 173 12.92 -3.95 1.43
C ILE A 173 13.92 -4.64 2.38
N LYS A 174 15.22 -4.32 2.28
CA LYS A 174 16.25 -4.87 3.17
C LYS A 174 17.38 -3.87 3.39
N VAL A 175 17.89 -3.81 4.62
CA VAL A 175 19.02 -2.96 4.99
C VAL A 175 20.37 -3.62 4.66
N GLN A 176 20.50 -4.93 4.88
CA GLN A 176 21.74 -5.66 4.67
C GLN A 176 21.54 -7.05 4.03
N PRO A 177 22.03 -7.28 2.79
CA PRO A 177 22.50 -6.23 1.88
C PRO A 177 21.37 -5.25 1.57
N LYS A 178 21.74 -4.06 1.11
CA LYS A 178 20.78 -3.03 0.77
C LYS A 178 20.01 -3.46 -0.46
N THR A 179 18.70 -3.63 -0.31
CA THR A 179 17.83 -4.12 -1.38
C THR A 179 16.69 -3.14 -1.59
N TYR A 180 16.57 -2.65 -2.82
CA TYR A 180 15.46 -1.82 -3.26
C TYR A 180 14.58 -2.62 -4.19
N ARG A 181 13.28 -2.61 -3.96
CA ARG A 181 12.30 -3.16 -4.89
C ARG A 181 11.69 -2.06 -5.73
N ILE A 182 11.72 -2.26 -7.04
CA ILE A 182 11.01 -1.47 -8.02
C ILE A 182 9.68 -2.18 -8.26
N TRP A 183 8.58 -1.46 -8.07
CA TRP A 183 7.23 -1.99 -8.28
C TRP A 183 6.47 -1.13 -9.30
N GLY A 184 5.51 -1.72 -10.00
CA GLY A 184 4.72 -0.97 -10.98
C GLY A 184 5.53 -0.44 -12.18
N PRO A 185 4.93 0.44 -12.99
CA PRO A 185 5.62 1.09 -14.11
C PRO A 185 6.44 2.30 -13.63
N LEU A 186 7.57 2.57 -14.30
CA LEU A 186 8.31 3.84 -14.17
C LEU A 186 8.02 4.71 -15.38
N THR A 187 7.52 5.91 -15.15
CA THR A 187 7.13 6.87 -16.20
C THR A 187 7.98 8.13 -16.12
N THR A 188 7.88 8.98 -17.13
CA THR A 188 8.60 10.27 -17.16
C THR A 188 8.20 11.19 -16.01
N ASN A 189 7.06 10.97 -15.37
CA ASN A 189 6.66 11.74 -14.20
C ASN A 189 7.61 11.52 -13.02
N GLU A 190 8.22 10.34 -12.93
CA GLU A 190 9.16 10.00 -11.85
C GLU A 190 10.64 10.26 -12.22
N GLU A 191 10.94 10.87 -13.38
CA GLU A 191 12.32 11.03 -13.86
C GLU A 191 13.22 11.78 -12.87
N GLN A 192 12.74 12.90 -12.32
CA GLN A 192 13.51 13.71 -11.37
C GLN A 192 13.78 12.95 -10.07
N ASP A 193 12.78 12.23 -9.55
CA ASP A 193 12.92 11.44 -8.34
C ASP A 193 13.83 10.23 -8.57
N LEU A 194 13.73 9.59 -9.74
CA LEU A 194 14.61 8.50 -10.15
C LEU A 194 16.06 8.99 -10.24
N GLN A 195 16.29 10.16 -10.84
CA GLN A 195 17.62 10.79 -10.88
C GLN A 195 18.18 11.05 -9.48
N GLN A 196 17.36 11.56 -8.56
CA GLN A 196 17.78 11.78 -7.18
C GLN A 196 18.08 10.46 -6.47
N PHE A 197 17.21 9.46 -6.62
CA PHE A 197 17.39 8.13 -6.08
C PHE A 197 18.70 7.50 -6.58
N THR A 198 18.90 7.45 -7.89
CA THR A 198 20.11 6.84 -8.45
C THR A 198 21.33 7.59 -7.96
N LYS A 199 21.36 8.93 -7.92
CA LYS A 199 22.50 9.73 -7.40
C LYS A 199 22.77 9.53 -5.91
N SER A 200 21.76 9.17 -5.13
CA SER A 200 21.92 8.90 -3.68
C SER A 200 22.70 7.62 -3.38
N ILE A 201 22.77 6.70 -4.35
CA ILE A 201 23.55 5.45 -4.26
C ILE A 201 25.05 5.77 -4.38
N LYS A 202 25.82 5.33 -3.38
CA LYS A 202 27.28 5.50 -3.36
C LYS A 202 27.96 4.56 -4.36
N ASP A 203 29.05 5.01 -4.97
CA ASP A 203 29.75 4.31 -6.07
C ASP A 203 30.29 2.91 -5.74
N ASN A 204 30.49 2.58 -4.47
CA ASN A 204 31.01 1.27 -4.04
C ASN A 204 30.04 0.49 -3.16
N GLU A 205 28.80 0.95 -3.01
CA GLU A 205 27.79 0.29 -2.19
C GLU A 205 27.22 -0.92 -2.93
N SER A 206 27.28 -2.11 -2.34
CA SER A 206 26.64 -3.30 -2.90
C SER A 206 25.12 -3.18 -2.75
N ILE A 207 24.42 -3.15 -3.88
CA ILE A 207 22.97 -2.97 -3.92
C ILE A 207 22.33 -4.05 -4.79
N ILE A 208 21.19 -4.54 -4.30
CA ILE A 208 20.29 -5.40 -5.05
C ILE A 208 19.08 -4.56 -5.48
N LEU A 209 18.83 -4.49 -6.78
CA LEU A 209 17.62 -3.92 -7.35
C LEU A 209 16.67 -5.07 -7.72
N ASP A 210 15.60 -5.24 -6.95
CA ASP A 210 14.56 -6.25 -7.16
C ASP A 210 13.48 -5.72 -8.11
N PHE A 211 13.49 -6.22 -9.35
CA PHE A 211 12.59 -5.87 -10.44
C PHE A 211 11.48 -6.91 -10.66
N ARG A 212 11.29 -7.86 -9.75
CA ARG A 212 10.28 -8.92 -9.99
C ARG A 212 8.83 -8.38 -10.06
N ASN A 213 8.53 -7.25 -9.39
CA ASN A 213 7.24 -6.56 -9.50
C ASN A 213 7.24 -5.32 -10.44
N TYR A 214 8.28 -5.17 -11.25
CA TYR A 214 8.36 -4.12 -12.26
C TYR A 214 7.41 -4.37 -13.43
N LYS A 215 6.74 -3.32 -13.93
CA LYS A 215 5.77 -3.40 -15.03
C LYS A 215 6.20 -2.66 -16.31
N GLY A 216 7.46 -2.26 -16.42
CA GLY A 216 7.98 -1.53 -17.57
C GLY A 216 8.42 -0.10 -17.23
N MET A 217 9.24 0.49 -18.10
CA MET A 217 9.66 1.89 -17.99
C MET A 217 9.78 2.52 -19.36
N GLY A 218 9.59 3.83 -19.42
CA GLY A 218 9.89 4.59 -20.64
C GLY A 218 11.38 4.51 -20.98
N SER A 219 11.71 4.37 -22.27
CA SER A 219 13.10 4.23 -22.73
C SER A 219 14.01 5.41 -22.35
N SER A 220 13.44 6.61 -22.15
CA SER A 220 14.16 7.77 -21.63
C SER A 220 14.77 7.54 -20.25
N LEU A 221 14.15 6.68 -19.42
CA LEU A 221 14.60 6.39 -18.05
C LEU A 221 15.74 5.37 -18.00
N TYR A 222 16.02 4.66 -19.09
CA TYR A 222 17.09 3.66 -19.15
C TYR A 222 18.46 4.29 -18.80
N HIS A 223 18.64 5.57 -19.19
CA HIS A 223 19.85 6.33 -18.94
C HIS A 223 20.26 6.34 -17.46
N GLU A 224 19.28 6.45 -16.55
CA GLU A 224 19.56 6.56 -15.11
C GLU A 224 20.20 5.30 -14.54
N PHE A 225 19.72 4.12 -14.96
CA PHE A 225 20.28 2.85 -14.55
C PHE A 225 21.63 2.57 -15.23
N ILE A 226 21.79 2.96 -16.49
CA ILE A 226 23.07 2.83 -17.21
C ILE A 226 24.15 3.67 -16.53
N GLN A 227 23.85 4.92 -16.16
CA GLN A 227 24.79 5.78 -15.45
C GLN A 227 25.08 5.26 -14.03
N LEU A 228 24.07 4.71 -13.35
CA LEU A 228 24.25 4.04 -12.08
C LEU A 228 25.24 2.86 -12.20
N ASN A 229 25.06 1.99 -13.19
CA ASN A 229 25.93 0.82 -13.39
C ASN A 229 27.35 1.21 -13.82
N LYS A 230 27.52 2.30 -14.57
CA LYS A 230 28.85 2.83 -14.94
C LYS A 230 29.63 3.31 -13.72
N ARG A 231 28.97 3.98 -12.78
CA ARG A 231 29.64 4.52 -11.59
C ARG A 231 29.79 3.48 -10.48
N ASN A 232 28.83 2.56 -10.37
CA ASN A 232 28.81 1.53 -9.34
C ASN A 232 28.74 0.13 -9.98
N PRO A 233 29.88 -0.61 -10.02
CA PRO A 233 29.89 -1.97 -10.54
C PRO A 233 29.28 -2.99 -9.57
N ASN A 234 28.90 -2.62 -8.35
CA ASN A 234 28.33 -3.52 -7.35
C ASN A 234 26.79 -3.46 -7.29
N ILE A 235 26.14 -3.13 -8.42
CA ILE A 235 24.69 -3.21 -8.60
C ILE A 235 24.32 -4.53 -9.25
N TYR A 236 23.34 -5.21 -8.67
CA TYR A 236 22.85 -6.52 -9.09
C TYR A 236 21.33 -6.45 -9.26
N TYR A 237 20.80 -7.07 -10.31
CA TYR A 237 19.39 -7.01 -10.67
C TYR A 237 18.73 -8.36 -10.44
N VAL A 238 17.59 -8.37 -9.76
CA VAL A 238 16.75 -9.58 -9.64
C VAL A 238 15.54 -9.43 -10.54
N TYR A 239 15.38 -10.33 -11.49
CA TYR A 239 14.33 -10.32 -12.49
C TYR A 239 13.97 -11.76 -12.85
N ASP A 240 12.72 -12.14 -12.60
CA ASP A 240 12.22 -13.52 -12.71
C ASP A 240 11.35 -13.76 -13.95
N LYS A 241 11.27 -12.77 -14.84
CA LYS A 241 10.54 -12.82 -16.11
C LYS A 241 11.50 -13.06 -17.27
N GLU A 242 10.94 -13.33 -18.44
CA GLU A 242 11.72 -13.42 -19.68
C GLU A 242 12.48 -12.11 -19.92
N ILE A 243 13.81 -12.21 -20.01
CA ILE A 243 14.69 -11.07 -20.22
C ILE A 243 14.48 -10.58 -21.66
N ASN A 244 14.15 -9.30 -21.80
CA ASN A 244 14.11 -8.62 -23.09
C ASN A 244 15.40 -7.81 -23.31
N GLU A 245 15.65 -7.43 -24.56
CA GLU A 245 16.87 -6.70 -24.95
C GLU A 245 17.06 -5.40 -24.16
N ASP A 246 15.96 -4.70 -23.87
CA ASP A 246 15.97 -3.46 -23.10
C ASP A 246 16.49 -3.66 -21.67
N PHE A 247 16.00 -4.69 -20.99
CA PHE A 247 16.41 -4.98 -19.61
C PHE A 247 17.84 -5.53 -19.56
N GLU A 248 18.23 -6.35 -20.53
CA GLU A 248 19.62 -6.81 -20.70
C GLU A 248 20.58 -5.63 -20.83
N TYR A 249 20.22 -4.65 -21.67
CA TYR A 249 20.99 -3.44 -21.87
C TYR A 249 21.11 -2.60 -20.59
N ILE A 250 20.02 -2.47 -19.84
CA ILE A 250 20.01 -1.75 -18.55
C ILE A 250 20.92 -2.45 -17.54
N ALA A 251 20.74 -3.76 -17.33
CA ALA A 251 21.38 -4.49 -16.23
C ALA A 251 22.83 -4.92 -16.54
N ASN A 252 23.28 -4.78 -17.79
CA ASN A 252 24.64 -5.08 -18.23
C ASN A 252 25.11 -6.48 -17.78
N GLY A 253 24.26 -7.49 -18.01
CA GLY A 253 24.53 -8.91 -17.70
C GLY A 253 24.53 -9.30 -16.23
N LYS A 254 24.17 -8.39 -15.29
CA LYS A 254 24.11 -8.68 -13.84
C LYS A 254 22.70 -9.02 -13.38
N ILE A 255 22.06 -9.93 -14.10
CA ILE A 255 20.67 -10.35 -13.88
C ILE A 255 20.65 -11.72 -13.21
N TYR A 256 19.81 -11.84 -12.19
CA TYR A 256 19.61 -13.05 -11.38
C TYR A 256 18.12 -13.30 -11.22
N THR A 257 17.73 -14.55 -11.00
CA THR A 257 16.31 -14.91 -10.86
C THR A 257 15.80 -14.73 -9.44
N SER A 258 16.71 -14.70 -8.46
CA SER A 258 16.39 -14.58 -7.04
C SER A 258 17.38 -13.71 -6.26
N ILE A 259 16.97 -13.24 -5.09
CA ILE A 259 17.85 -12.50 -4.17
C ILE A 259 18.93 -13.45 -3.63
N GLU A 260 18.57 -14.71 -3.41
CA GLU A 260 19.43 -15.76 -2.89
C GLU A 260 20.65 -16.00 -3.79
N GLU A 261 20.45 -16.06 -5.11
CA GLU A 261 21.54 -16.15 -6.09
C GLU A 261 22.53 -14.97 -5.98
N VAL A 262 22.01 -13.75 -5.80
CA VAL A 262 22.86 -12.57 -5.63
C VAL A 262 23.65 -12.64 -4.32
N LEU A 263 23.04 -13.13 -3.24
CA LEU A 263 23.70 -13.31 -1.95
C LEU A 263 24.85 -14.32 -2.02
N GLU A 264 24.70 -15.37 -2.81
CA GLU A 264 25.79 -16.33 -3.06
C GLU A 264 26.97 -15.66 -3.76
N LYS A 265 26.72 -14.78 -4.73
CA LYS A 265 27.78 -13.98 -5.38
C LYS A 265 28.48 -13.02 -4.43
N PHE A 266 27.79 -12.47 -3.45
CA PHE A 266 28.44 -11.64 -2.42
C PHE A 266 29.38 -12.46 -1.54
N LYS A 267 28.99 -13.70 -1.19
CA LYS A 267 29.84 -14.61 -0.41
C LYS A 267 31.08 -15.02 -1.19
N GLU A 268 30.93 -15.46 -2.44
CA GLU A 268 32.05 -15.82 -3.33
C GLU A 268 33.07 -14.68 -3.46
N ALA A 269 32.62 -13.43 -3.57
CA ALA A 269 33.50 -12.26 -3.67
C ALA A 269 34.23 -11.92 -2.35
N THR A 270 33.68 -12.33 -1.21
CA THR A 270 34.26 -12.10 0.12
C THR A 270 35.27 -13.19 0.49
N ASP A 271 35.00 -14.45 0.13
CA ASP A 271 35.86 -15.59 0.42
C ASP A 271 37.15 -15.61 -0.44
N ASN A 272 37.18 -14.85 -1.53
CA ASN A 272 38.34 -14.70 -2.43
C ASN A 272 39.24 -13.48 -2.08
N ARG A 273 39.01 -12.81 -0.94
CA ARG A 273 39.83 -11.70 -0.42
C ARG A 273 40.59 -12.11 0.83
#